data_AF-A0A3T0ECB5-F1
#
_entry.id   AF-A0A3T0ECB5-F1
#
_cell.length_a   1.000
_cell.length_b   1.000
_cell.length_c   1.000
_cell.angle_alpha   90.00
_cell.angle_beta   90.00
_cell.angle_gamma   90.00
#
_symmetry.space_group_name_H-M   'P 1'
#
loop_
_entity.id
_entity.type
_entity.pdbx_description
1 polymer ?
#
loop_
_entity_poly.entity_id
_entity_poly.type
_entity_poly.pdbx_seq_one_letter_code
_entity_poly.pdbx_strand_id
1 'polypeptide(L)' 'MAGAAMMGMTRADMVSVIRSLTRDEFFKSVTTFHDHRVWMDVYHTRADGYDIYIKFVQDTVTEFTCTSFKER' A
#
# COMPACT_ATOMS: atom_id res chain seq x y z
N MET A 1 -2.32 -6.00 -12.72
CA MET A 1 -1.91 -5.34 -11.46
C MET A 1 -0.78 -6.17 -10.90
N ALA A 2 0.43 -5.61 -10.87
CA ALA A 2 1.59 -6.34 -10.38
C ALA A 2 1.74 -6.10 -8.87
N GLY A 3 1.72 -7.17 -8.07
CA GLY A 3 2.00 -7.07 -6.63
C GLY A 3 3.47 -6.70 -6.37
N ALA A 4 3.79 -6.24 -5.17
CA ALA A 4 5.14 -5.81 -4.77
C ALA A 4 6.25 -6.80 -5.15
N ALA A 5 5.97 -8.10 -5.06
CA ALA A 5 6.90 -9.19 -5.39
C ALA A 5 7.35 -9.18 -6.86
N MET A 6 6.54 -8.65 -7.78
CA MET A 6 6.91 -8.56 -9.20
C MET A 6 7.86 -7.40 -9.53
N MET A 7 8.14 -6.51 -8.57
CA MET A 7 8.99 -5.32 -8.76
C MET A 7 10.28 -5.38 -7.93
N GLY A 8 10.68 -6.58 -7.48
CA GLY A 8 11.96 -6.78 -6.78
C GLY A 8 11.96 -6.39 -5.30
N MET A 9 10.82 -5.95 -4.75
CA MET A 9 10.70 -5.58 -3.35
C MET A 9 10.64 -6.85 -2.48
N THR A 10 11.56 -6.97 -1.53
CA THR A 10 11.57 -8.09 -0.58
C THR A 10 10.51 -7.88 0.50
N ARG A 11 10.26 -8.91 1.30
CA ARG A 11 9.40 -8.78 2.48
C ARG A 11 9.95 -7.78 3.49
N ALA A 12 11.27 -7.69 3.63
CA ALA A 12 11.90 -6.74 4.56
C ALA A 12 11.64 -5.29 4.11
N ASP A 13 11.73 -5.04 2.80
CA ASP A 13 11.47 -3.72 2.22
C ASP A 13 10.00 -3.31 2.43
N MET A 14 9.05 -4.21 2.16
CA MET A 14 7.62 -3.95 2.44
C MET A 14 7.37 -3.62 3.91
N VAL A 15 7.99 -4.35 4.84
CA VAL A 15 7.87 -4.07 6.28
C VAL A 15 8.49 -2.72 6.64
N SER A 16 9.61 -2.36 6.03
CA SER A 16 10.25 -1.04 6.22
C SER A 16 9.32 0.09 5.79
N VAL A 17 8.72 -0.03 4.60
CA VAL A 17 7.74 0.94 4.07
C VAL A 17 6.53 1.08 4.98
N ILE A 18 5.96 -0.04 5.45
CA ILE A 18 4.81 -0.02 6.37
C ILE A 18 5.19 0.69 7.68
N ARG A 19 6.39 0.45 8.21
CA ARG A 19 6.88 1.10 9.44
C ARG A 19 7.19 2.58 9.29
N SER A 20 7.47 3.04 8.06
CA SER A 20 7.74 4.46 7.79
C SER A 20 6.48 5.26 7.49
N LEU A 21 5.31 4.62 7.33
CA LEU A 21 4.05 5.33 7.09
C LEU A 21 3.76 6.29 8.24
N THR A 22 3.38 7.50 7.88
CA THR A 22 2.83 8.50 8.79
C THR A 22 1.38 8.80 8.41
N ARG A 23 0.77 9.72 9.16
CA ARG A 23 -0.59 10.17 8.87
C ARG A 23 -0.69 10.95 7.56
N ASP A 24 0.40 11.56 7.11
CA ASP A 24 0.41 12.37 5.89
C ASP A 24 0.26 11.52 4.63
N GLU A 25 0.64 10.25 4.69
CA GLU A 25 0.44 9.28 3.60
C GLU A 25 -0.99 8.72 3.56
N PHE A 26 -1.87 9.07 4.49
CA PHE A 26 -3.27 8.65 4.44
C PHE A 26 -3.96 9.29 3.23
N PHE A 27 -4.45 8.46 2.31
CA PHE A 27 -5.14 8.92 1.12
C PHE A 27 -6.66 8.97 1.33
N LYS A 28 -7.27 7.85 1.71
CA LYS A 28 -8.72 7.75 1.97
C LYS A 28 -9.09 6.44 2.64
N SER A 29 -10.24 6.41 3.29
CA SER A 29 -10.92 5.17 3.69
C SER A 29 -11.97 4.81 2.63
N VAL A 30 -12.05 3.54 2.25
CA VAL A 30 -13.01 3.01 1.27
C VAL A 30 -13.65 1.73 1.79
N THR A 31 -14.90 1.48 1.44
CA THR A 31 -15.56 0.20 1.74
C THR A 31 -15.46 -0.77 0.57
N THR A 32 -15.68 -2.06 0.81
CA THR A 32 -15.83 -3.02 -0.29
C THR A 32 -17.21 -2.92 -0.93
N PHE A 33 -17.32 -3.35 -2.19
CA PHE A 33 -18.63 -3.46 -2.85
C PHE A 33 -19.52 -4.54 -2.21
N HIS A 34 -18.92 -5.65 -1.78
CA HIS A 34 -19.64 -6.79 -1.21
C HIS A 34 -20.12 -6.54 0.24
N ASP A 35 -19.36 -5.76 1.02
CA ASP A 35 -19.73 -5.38 2.37
C ASP A 35 -19.29 -3.94 2.69
N HIS A 36 -20.28 -3.06 2.83
CA HIS A 36 -20.09 -1.64 3.16
C HIS A 36 -19.75 -1.39 4.62
N ARG A 37 -19.75 -2.43 5.47
CA ARG A 37 -19.33 -2.35 6.88
C ARG A 37 -17.83 -2.57 7.04
N VAL A 38 -17.18 -3.18 6.06
CA VAL A 38 -15.74 -3.38 6.04
C VAL A 38 -15.07 -2.17 5.42
N TRP A 39 -14.35 -1.42 6.25
CA TRP A 39 -13.56 -0.27 5.84
C TRP A 39 -12.10 -0.67 5.61
N MET A 40 -11.55 -0.10 4.54
CA MET A 40 -10.15 -0.21 4.16
C MET A 40 -9.51 1.17 4.17
N ASP A 41 -8.48 1.37 4.97
CA ASP A 41 -7.67 2.58 4.88
C ASP A 41 -6.61 2.41 3.79
N VAL A 42 -6.57 3.37 2.88
CA VAL A 42 -5.63 3.41 1.76
C VAL A 42 -4.58 4.45 2.07
N TYR A 43 -3.33 4.02 2.06
CA TYR A 43 -2.16 4.89 2.14
C TYR A 43 -1.47 4.95 0.78
N HIS A 44 -0.95 6.13 0.43
CA HIS A 44 -0.14 6.34 -0.78
C HIS A 44 1.21 6.93 -0.37
N THR A 45 2.28 6.24 -0.72
CA THR A 45 3.65 6.66 -0.41
C THR A 45 4.58 6.37 -1.59
N ARG A 46 5.81 6.85 -1.49
CA ARG A 46 6.87 6.62 -2.47
C ARG A 46 8.08 6.01 -1.78
N ALA A 47 8.53 4.84 -2.24
CA ALA A 47 9.74 4.18 -1.74
C ALA A 47 10.49 3.53 -2.91
N ASP A 48 11.83 3.60 -2.89
CA ASP A 48 12.71 3.03 -3.91
C ASP A 48 12.36 3.41 -5.36
N GLY A 49 11.84 4.62 -5.56
CA GLY A 49 11.43 5.12 -6.88
C GLY A 49 10.03 4.67 -7.33
N TYR A 50 9.34 3.89 -6.52
CA TYR A 50 8.02 3.36 -6.78
C TYR A 50 6.90 4.15 -6.10
N ASP A 51 5.76 4.29 -6.77
CA ASP A 51 4.51 4.76 -6.16
C ASP A 51 3.70 3.56 -5.62
N ILE A 52 3.48 3.55 -4.30
CA ILE A 52 2.97 2.40 -3.56
C ILE A 52 1.64 2.75 -2.91
N TYR A 53 0.64 1.91 -3.15
CA TYR A 53 -0.64 1.92 -2.46
C TYR A 53 -0.72 0.74 -1.49
N ILE A 54 -1.10 1.02 -0.25
CA ILE A 54 -1.24 0.03 0.81
C ILE A 54 -2.66 0.11 1.35
N LYS A 55 -3.35 -1.02 1.40
CA LYS A 55 -4.69 -1.13 1.98
C LYS A 55 -4.64 -1.90 3.29
N PHE A 56 -5.18 -1.30 4.34
CA PHE A 56 -5.36 -1.92 5.64
C PHE A 56 -6.84 -2.20 5.89
N VAL A 57 -7.18 -3.41 6.34
CA VAL A 57 -8.47 -3.72 6.97
C VAL A 57 -8.19 -4.01 8.43
N GLN A 58 -8.82 -3.27 9.36
CA GLN A 58 -8.67 -3.50 10.81
C GLN A 58 -7.20 -3.71 11.22
N ASP A 59 -6.35 -2.73 10.89
CA ASP A 59 -4.91 -2.73 11.19
C ASP A 59 -4.08 -3.87 10.55
N THR A 60 -4.67 -4.64 9.63
CA THR A 60 -4.01 -5.71 8.88
C THR A 60 -3.86 -5.32 7.41
N VAL A 61 -2.64 -5.45 6.87
CA VAL A 61 -2.39 -5.22 5.43
C VAL A 61 -3.11 -6.30 4.63
N THR A 62 -4.06 -5.91 3.78
CA THR A 62 -4.76 -6.81 2.86
C THR A 62 -4.22 -6.74 1.45
N GLU A 63 -3.70 -5.58 1.05
CA GLU A 63 -3.12 -5.38 -0.26
C GLU A 63 -1.93 -4.42 -0.18
N PHE A 64 -0.81 -4.81 -0.78
CA PHE A 64 0.33 -3.95 -1.02
C PHE A 64 0.60 -3.96 -2.52
N THR A 65 0.20 -2.89 -3.19
CA THR A 65 0.29 -2.77 -4.64
C THR A 65 1.20 -1.61 -4.99
N CYS A 66 2.25 -1.94 -5.72
CA CYS A 66 3.13 -0.94 -6.30
C CYS A 66 2.67 -0.71 -7.76
N THR A 67 2.47 0.56 -8.12
CA THR A 67 1.73 0.93 -9.33
C THR A 67 2.56 1.60 -10.41
N SER A 68 3.75 2.10 -10.09
CA SER A 68 4.59 2.83 -11.06
C SER A 68 6.07 2.60 -10.80
N PHE A 69 6.85 2.46 -11.88
CA PHE A 69 8.30 2.59 -11.90
C PHE A 69 8.62 3.95 -12.53
N LYS A 70 9.22 4.88 -11.78
CA LYS A 70 9.91 6.02 -12.40
C LYS A 70 11.36 5.63 -12.61
N GLU A 71 11.65 5.10 -13.80
CA GLU A 71 12.99 5.06 -14.34
C GLU A 71 13.50 6.51 -14.42
N ARG A 72 14.70 6.77 -13.91
CA ARG A 72 15.35 8.08 -14.05
C ARG A 72 16.27 8.04 -15.26
#